data_AF-A0AA39WJJ1-F1
#
_entry.id   AF-A0AA39WJJ1-F1
#
_cell.length_a   1.000
_cell.length_b   1.000
_cell.length_c   1.000
_cell.angle_alpha   90.00
_cell.angle_beta   90.00
_cell.angle_gamma   90.00
#
_symmetry.space_group_name_H-M   'P 1'
#
loop_
_entity.id
_entity.type
_entity.pdbx_description
1 polymer ?
#
loop_
_entity_poly.entity_id
_entity_poly.type
_entity_poly.pdbx_seq_one_letter_code
_entity_poly.pdbx_strand_id
1 'polypeptide(L)'
;MFDDSFERSGVYFTVLETLRVSSDWARDTLKTWEALLEQWKHDAQPEKLFSPADLVALEENWAVVDRHIRARFEELMTRLTNKTEEIKSLRDGASGNVFNATSLREASKGIELNRAVYIFTVVTVLYTPLGFLATFFALPSLNNPGDNGLVGVPKGFKTTMIVIPLLTYLVSLAFVWYFRHIRRVKRAIRELAVMTVWTWETLKNHFSPTMDGRRQLSGFNG
;
A
#
# COMPACT_ATOMS: atom_id res chain seq x y z
N MET A 1 -12.65 11.67 -5.73
CA MET A 1 -11.56 10.66 -5.81
C MET A 1 -11.68 9.57 -4.74
N PHE A 2 -12.43 9.79 -3.66
CA PHE A 2 -12.82 8.70 -2.75
C PHE A 2 -14.12 8.01 -3.22
N ASP A 3 -14.90 8.64 -4.10
CA ASP A 3 -16.20 8.15 -4.56
C ASP A 3 -16.10 6.80 -5.28
N ASP A 4 -15.22 6.63 -6.27
CA ASP A 4 -15.10 5.34 -7.00
C ASP A 4 -14.69 4.16 -6.11
N SER A 5 -13.91 4.39 -5.05
CA SER A 5 -13.51 3.33 -4.11
C SER A 5 -14.60 3.00 -3.10
N PHE A 6 -15.41 4.00 -2.72
CA PHE A 6 -16.51 3.86 -1.78
C PHE A 6 -17.75 3.25 -2.45
N GLU A 7 -17.97 3.58 -3.73
CA GLU A 7 -19.00 3.00 -4.56
C GLU A 7 -18.71 1.51 -4.83
N ARG A 8 -17.44 1.16 -5.10
CA ARG A 8 -17.01 -0.24 -5.24
C ARG A 8 -17.08 -1.02 -3.93
N SER A 9 -16.74 -0.41 -2.79
CA SER A 9 -16.82 -1.08 -1.49
C SER A 9 -18.27 -1.44 -1.13
N GLY A 10 -19.24 -0.58 -1.48
CA GLY A 10 -20.66 -0.87 -1.37
C GLY A 10 -21.09 -2.09 -2.17
N VAL A 11 -20.67 -2.21 -3.43
CA VAL A 11 -20.97 -3.37 -4.29
C VAL A 11 -20.39 -4.66 -3.69
N TYR A 12 -19.14 -4.66 -3.23
CA TYR A 12 -18.55 -5.84 -2.57
C TYR A 12 -19.33 -6.25 -1.32
N PHE A 13 -19.78 -5.28 -0.52
CA PHE A 13 -20.55 -5.53 0.68
C PHE A 13 -21.92 -6.16 0.34
N THR A 14 -22.68 -5.55 -0.58
CA THR A 14 -23.99 -6.07 -1.01
C THR A 14 -23.89 -7.47 -1.60
N VAL A 15 -22.85 -7.75 -2.40
CA VAL A 15 -22.64 -9.07 -2.98
C VAL A 15 -22.32 -10.10 -1.89
N LEU A 16 -21.42 -9.77 -0.94
CA LEU A 16 -21.10 -10.66 0.18
C LEU A 16 -22.31 -10.92 1.09
N GLU A 17 -23.14 -9.91 1.32
CA GLU A 17 -24.37 -10.04 2.08
C GLU A 17 -25.39 -10.94 1.36
N THR A 18 -25.55 -10.77 0.05
CA THR A 18 -26.42 -11.62 -0.79
C THR A 18 -25.95 -13.08 -0.77
N LEU A 19 -24.64 -13.32 -0.92
CA LEU A 19 -24.04 -14.66 -0.83
C LEU A 19 -24.27 -15.29 0.54
N ARG A 20 -24.12 -14.51 1.61
CA ARG A 20 -24.37 -14.97 2.98
C ARG A 20 -25.83 -15.39 3.16
N VAL A 21 -26.78 -14.53 2.81
CA VAL A 21 -28.22 -14.83 2.89
C VAL A 21 -28.55 -16.07 2.07
N SER A 22 -27.99 -16.19 0.87
CA SER A 22 -28.19 -17.37 0.01
C SER A 22 -27.65 -18.65 0.66
N SER A 23 -26.50 -18.58 1.32
CA SER A 23 -25.92 -19.72 2.04
C SER A 23 -26.74 -20.14 3.26
N ASP A 24 -27.30 -19.18 3.98
CA ASP A 24 -28.16 -19.44 5.14
C ASP A 24 -29.49 -20.06 4.70
N TRP A 25 -30.11 -19.52 3.64
CA TRP A 25 -31.31 -20.10 3.02
C TRP A 25 -31.09 -21.50 2.50
N ALA A 26 -29.95 -21.75 1.85
CA ALA A 26 -29.61 -23.09 1.38
C ALA A 26 -29.55 -24.06 2.58
N ARG A 27 -28.84 -23.68 3.65
CA ARG A 27 -28.71 -24.51 4.86
C ARG A 27 -30.05 -24.79 5.53
N ASP A 28 -30.91 -23.79 5.61
CA ASP A 28 -32.25 -23.94 6.17
C ASP A 28 -33.15 -24.80 5.29
N THR A 29 -32.96 -24.77 3.96
CA THR A 29 -33.67 -25.66 3.02
C THR A 29 -33.29 -27.11 3.27
N LEU A 30 -32.00 -27.42 3.49
CA LEU A 30 -31.59 -28.80 3.81
C LEU A 30 -32.18 -29.27 5.14
N LYS A 31 -32.12 -28.44 6.19
CA LYS A 31 -32.74 -28.77 7.48
C LYS A 31 -34.24 -29.02 7.37
N THR A 32 -34.92 -28.19 6.57
CA THR A 32 -36.36 -28.35 6.32
C THR A 32 -36.65 -29.66 5.59
N TRP A 33 -35.82 -30.03 4.61
CA TRP A 33 -35.91 -31.31 3.92
C TRP A 33 -35.76 -32.49 4.88
N GLU A 34 -34.75 -32.45 5.75
CA GLU A 34 -34.52 -33.48 6.77
C GLU A 34 -35.71 -33.61 7.73
N ALA A 35 -36.24 -32.47 8.21
CA ALA A 35 -37.39 -32.44 9.09
C ALA A 35 -38.66 -33.00 8.42
N LEU A 36 -38.89 -32.69 7.14
CA LEU A 36 -40.02 -33.24 6.38
C LEU A 36 -39.91 -34.76 6.20
N LEU A 37 -38.69 -35.26 6.00
CA LEU A 37 -38.45 -36.70 5.85
C LEU A 37 -38.70 -37.45 7.17
N GLU A 38 -38.24 -36.90 8.29
CA GLU A 38 -38.55 -37.45 9.62
C GLU A 38 -40.05 -37.39 9.93
N GLN A 39 -40.68 -36.26 9.63
CA GLN A 39 -42.11 -36.07 9.85
C GLN A 39 -42.94 -37.04 9.01
N TRP A 40 -42.59 -37.24 7.74
CA TRP A 40 -43.28 -38.21 6.88
C TRP A 40 -43.17 -39.64 7.43
N LYS A 41 -41.99 -40.05 7.91
CA LYS A 41 -41.80 -41.37 8.52
C LYS A 41 -42.69 -41.57 9.76
N HIS A 42 -42.82 -40.52 10.57
CA HIS A 42 -43.60 -40.54 11.79
C HIS A 42 -45.12 -40.51 11.54
N ASP A 43 -45.58 -39.60 10.67
CA ASP A 43 -47.00 -39.29 10.50
C ASP A 43 -47.69 -40.21 9.49
N ALA A 44 -47.00 -40.61 8.42
CA ALA A 44 -47.62 -41.46 7.38
C ALA A 44 -47.73 -42.92 7.80
N GLN A 45 -46.98 -43.36 8.82
CA GLN A 45 -46.90 -44.75 9.29
C GLN A 45 -46.93 -45.74 8.11
N PRO A 46 -45.93 -45.67 7.22
CA PRO A 46 -45.99 -46.33 5.92
C PRO A 46 -46.21 -47.85 6.05
N GLU A 47 -45.79 -48.44 7.17
CA GLU A 47 -46.03 -49.84 7.56
C GLU A 47 -47.52 -50.26 7.55
N LYS A 48 -48.43 -49.31 7.73
CA LYS A 48 -49.88 -49.54 7.70
C LYS A 48 -50.49 -49.35 6.31
N LEU A 49 -49.79 -48.69 5.40
CA LEU A 49 -50.29 -48.29 4.08
C LEU A 49 -49.76 -49.19 2.95
N PHE A 50 -48.61 -49.82 3.16
CA PHE A 50 -47.88 -50.55 2.12
C PHE A 50 -47.55 -51.98 2.55
N SER A 51 -47.37 -52.89 1.58
CA SER A 51 -46.89 -54.24 1.87
C SER A 51 -45.40 -54.21 2.28
N PRO A 52 -44.88 -55.23 2.97
CA PRO A 52 -43.48 -55.29 3.38
C PRO A 52 -42.49 -55.15 2.20
N ALA A 53 -42.84 -55.66 1.03
CA ALA A 53 -42.00 -55.54 -0.17
C ALA A 53 -42.00 -54.10 -0.74
N ASP A 54 -43.15 -53.43 -0.71
CA ASP A 54 -43.29 -52.05 -1.17
C ASP A 54 -42.57 -51.06 -0.24
N LEU A 55 -42.53 -51.36 1.07
CA LEU A 55 -41.78 -50.57 2.05
C LEU A 55 -40.28 -50.57 1.79
N VAL A 56 -39.72 -51.76 1.49
CA VAL A 56 -38.29 -51.89 1.15
C VAL A 56 -37.97 -51.09 -0.12
N ALA A 57 -38.80 -51.23 -1.16
CA ALA A 57 -38.62 -50.47 -2.40
C ALA A 57 -38.77 -48.95 -2.18
N LEU A 58 -39.70 -48.52 -1.33
CA LEU A 58 -39.93 -47.13 -0.98
C LEU A 58 -38.74 -46.53 -0.20
N GLU A 59 -38.17 -47.28 0.74
CA GLU A 59 -36.99 -46.85 1.50
C GLU A 59 -35.73 -46.77 0.63
N GLU A 60 -35.53 -47.72 -0.28
CA GLU A 60 -34.45 -47.66 -1.27
C GLU A 60 -34.59 -46.44 -2.18
N ASN A 61 -35.79 -46.17 -2.71
CA ASN A 61 -36.06 -44.99 -3.53
C ASN A 61 -35.83 -43.69 -2.75
N TRP A 62 -36.27 -43.63 -1.50
CA TRP A 62 -36.02 -42.47 -0.66
C TRP A 62 -34.53 -42.26 -0.36
N ALA A 63 -33.79 -43.33 -0.12
CA ALA A 63 -32.35 -43.26 0.08
C ALA A 63 -31.60 -42.78 -1.17
N VAL A 64 -32.13 -43.03 -2.38
CA VAL A 64 -31.59 -42.47 -3.62
C VAL A 64 -31.85 -40.96 -3.71
N VAL A 65 -33.07 -40.53 -3.41
CA VAL A 65 -33.45 -39.10 -3.44
C VAL A 65 -32.69 -38.29 -2.39
N ASP A 66 -32.59 -38.78 -1.16
CA ASP A 66 -31.85 -38.13 -0.07
C ASP A 66 -30.37 -37.95 -0.43
N ARG A 67 -29.73 -39.01 -0.95
CA ARG A 67 -28.34 -38.93 -1.45
C ARG A 67 -28.20 -37.89 -2.56
N HIS A 68 -29.15 -37.82 -3.49
CA HIS A 68 -29.08 -36.84 -4.58
C HIS A 68 -29.19 -35.41 -4.06
N ILE A 69 -30.14 -35.13 -3.17
CA ILE A 69 -30.36 -33.80 -2.59
C ILE A 69 -29.15 -33.35 -1.78
N ARG A 70 -28.61 -34.24 -0.92
CA ARG A 70 -27.40 -33.96 -0.13
C ARG A 70 -26.18 -33.68 -1.02
N ALA A 71 -25.96 -34.49 -2.04
CA ALA A 71 -24.83 -34.30 -2.96
C ALA A 71 -24.91 -32.94 -3.68
N ARG A 72 -26.10 -32.54 -4.14
CA ARG A 72 -26.31 -31.23 -4.78
C ARG A 72 -26.16 -30.08 -3.80
N PHE A 73 -26.60 -30.27 -2.57
CA PHE A 73 -26.45 -29.27 -1.52
C PHE A 73 -24.99 -29.02 -1.18
N GLU A 74 -24.20 -30.06 -0.96
CA GLU A 74 -22.76 -29.97 -0.68
C GLU A 74 -22.00 -29.31 -1.84
N GLU A 75 -22.34 -29.67 -3.08
CA GLU A 75 -21.77 -29.03 -4.27
C GLU A 75 -22.09 -27.52 -4.29
N LEU A 76 -23.33 -27.14 -4.01
CA LEU A 76 -23.76 -25.75 -3.99
C LEU A 76 -23.10 -24.95 -2.85
N MET A 77 -22.97 -25.54 -1.66
CA MET A 77 -22.30 -24.93 -0.51
C MET A 77 -20.81 -24.73 -0.74
N THR A 78 -20.14 -25.70 -1.36
CA THR A 78 -18.74 -25.58 -1.76
C THR A 78 -18.57 -24.42 -2.73
N ARG A 79 -19.45 -24.31 -3.75
CA ARG A 79 -19.43 -23.21 -4.72
C ARG A 79 -19.66 -21.84 -4.07
N LEU A 80 -20.62 -21.74 -3.15
CA LEU A 80 -20.91 -20.50 -2.41
C LEU A 80 -19.73 -20.06 -1.54
N THR A 81 -19.10 -21.02 -0.86
CA THR A 81 -17.94 -20.75 0.02
C THR A 81 -16.76 -20.26 -0.81
N ASN A 82 -16.41 -20.97 -1.88
CA ASN A 82 -15.32 -20.58 -2.78
C ASN A 82 -15.55 -19.19 -3.38
N LYS A 83 -16.76 -18.88 -3.86
CA LYS A 83 -17.09 -17.55 -4.39
C LYS A 83 -17.01 -16.46 -3.33
N THR A 84 -17.41 -16.77 -2.10
CA THR A 84 -17.29 -15.84 -0.97
C THR A 84 -15.83 -15.51 -0.66
N GLU A 85 -14.95 -16.52 -0.68
CA GLU A 85 -13.51 -16.33 -0.48
C GLU A 85 -12.85 -15.59 -1.63
N GLU A 86 -13.21 -15.89 -2.88
CA GLU A 86 -12.78 -15.15 -4.06
C GLU A 86 -13.14 -13.66 -3.94
N ILE A 87 -14.39 -13.35 -3.59
CA ILE A 87 -14.85 -11.95 -3.47
C ILE A 87 -14.17 -11.24 -2.30
N LYS A 88 -13.96 -11.92 -1.16
CA LYS A 88 -13.18 -11.37 -0.04
C LYS A 88 -11.75 -11.07 -0.47
N SER A 89 -11.08 -11.98 -1.16
CA SER A 89 -9.70 -11.78 -1.62
C SER A 89 -9.59 -10.65 -2.66
N LEU A 90 -10.60 -10.49 -3.54
CA LEU A 90 -10.67 -9.36 -4.47
C LEU A 90 -10.87 -8.03 -3.75
N ARG A 91 -11.75 -7.98 -2.76
CA ARG A 91 -11.94 -6.81 -1.91
C ARG A 91 -10.65 -6.46 -1.16
N ASP A 92 -9.99 -7.45 -0.57
CA ASP A 92 -8.79 -7.26 0.24
C ASP A 92 -7.58 -6.91 -0.65
N GLY A 93 -7.47 -7.48 -1.86
CA GLY A 93 -6.49 -7.11 -2.87
C GLY A 93 -6.71 -5.71 -3.46
N ALA A 94 -7.97 -5.33 -3.72
CA ALA A 94 -8.31 -3.99 -4.16
C ALA A 94 -8.05 -2.95 -3.05
N SER A 95 -8.43 -3.25 -1.81
CA SER A 95 -8.16 -2.42 -0.62
C SER A 95 -6.66 -2.29 -0.35
N GLY A 96 -5.90 -3.39 -0.43
CA GLY A 96 -4.44 -3.38 -0.29
C GLY A 96 -3.76 -2.54 -1.37
N ASN A 97 -4.23 -2.62 -2.62
CA ASN A 97 -3.78 -1.72 -3.69
C ASN A 97 -4.16 -0.26 -3.44
N VAL A 98 -5.32 0.02 -2.83
CA VAL A 98 -5.70 1.38 -2.43
C VAL A 98 -4.77 1.93 -1.35
N PHE A 99 -4.41 1.14 -0.33
CA PHE A 99 -3.44 1.58 0.69
C PHE A 99 -2.05 1.80 0.11
N ASN A 100 -1.58 0.92 -0.79
CA ASN A 100 -0.29 1.07 -1.45
C ASN A 100 -0.27 2.28 -2.41
N ALA A 101 -1.35 2.53 -3.14
CA ALA A 101 -1.49 3.71 -4.00
C ALA A 101 -1.63 5.00 -3.17
N THR A 102 -2.29 4.93 -2.02
CA THR A 102 -2.44 6.08 -1.10
C THR A 102 -1.11 6.42 -0.46
N SER A 103 -0.33 5.45 0.00
CA SER A 103 1.01 5.67 0.56
C SER A 103 1.99 6.19 -0.50
N LEU A 104 1.95 5.66 -1.73
CA LEU A 104 2.71 6.20 -2.87
C LEU A 104 2.31 7.64 -3.20
N ARG A 105 1.02 7.97 -3.11
CA ARG A 105 0.54 9.34 -3.34
C ARG A 105 0.93 10.28 -2.22
N GLU A 106 0.86 9.86 -0.97
CA GLU A 106 1.33 10.64 0.18
C GLU A 106 2.84 10.87 0.13
N ALA A 107 3.61 9.86 -0.23
CA ALA A 107 5.04 9.99 -0.49
C ALA A 107 5.32 10.96 -1.65
N SER A 108 4.55 10.88 -2.74
CA SER A 108 4.66 11.81 -3.88
C SER A 108 4.34 13.25 -3.48
N LYS A 109 3.27 13.46 -2.69
CA LYS A 109 2.94 14.78 -2.11
C LYS A 109 4.07 15.31 -1.21
N GLY A 110 4.69 14.44 -0.41
CA GLY A 110 5.86 14.79 0.40
C GLY A 110 7.07 15.21 -0.43
N ILE A 111 7.29 14.59 -1.59
CA ILE A 111 8.35 14.96 -2.54
C ILE A 111 8.07 16.32 -3.18
N GLU A 112 6.83 16.57 -3.59
CA GLU A 112 6.42 17.86 -4.16
C GLU A 112 6.55 19.00 -3.16
N LEU A 113 6.13 18.77 -1.92
CA LEU A 113 6.31 19.72 -0.81
C LEU A 113 7.79 20.03 -0.57
N ASN A 114 8.65 19.01 -0.51
CA ASN A 114 10.08 19.21 -0.31
C ASN A 114 10.73 20.00 -1.46
N ARG A 115 10.25 19.79 -2.70
CA ARG A 115 10.68 20.60 -3.86
C ARG A 115 10.27 22.07 -3.73
N ALA A 116 9.04 22.33 -3.27
CA ALA A 116 8.57 23.69 -3.03
C ALA A 116 9.39 24.40 -1.94
N VAL A 117 9.67 23.71 -0.82
CA VAL A 117 10.54 24.23 0.26
C VAL A 117 11.95 24.52 -0.26
N TYR A 118 12.51 23.64 -1.10
CA TYR A 118 13.81 23.88 -1.72
C TYR A 118 13.84 25.14 -2.59
N ILE A 119 12.84 25.34 -3.46
CA ILE A 119 12.77 26.55 -4.30
C ILE A 119 12.61 27.80 -3.43
N PHE A 120 11.73 27.76 -2.43
CA PHE A 120 11.51 28.86 -1.50
C PHE A 120 12.79 29.26 -0.75
N THR A 121 13.56 28.27 -0.27
CA THR A 121 14.84 28.54 0.42
C THR A 121 15.88 29.16 -0.51
N VAL A 122 15.97 28.73 -1.77
CA VAL A 122 16.86 29.36 -2.77
C VAL A 122 16.48 30.81 -3.02
N VAL A 123 15.20 31.09 -3.25
CA VAL A 123 14.70 32.46 -3.46
C VAL A 123 14.97 33.34 -2.24
N THR A 124 14.72 32.82 -1.03
CA THR A 124 14.92 33.56 0.22
C THR A 124 16.40 33.90 0.46
N VAL A 125 17.31 32.95 0.22
CA VAL A 125 18.77 33.16 0.36
C VAL A 125 19.27 34.22 -0.62
N LEU A 126 18.69 34.28 -1.82
CA LEU A 126 19.05 35.29 -2.81
C LEU A 126 18.48 36.66 -2.47
N TYR A 127 17.22 36.73 -2.05
CA TYR A 127 16.47 37.99 -1.93
C TYR A 127 16.65 38.67 -0.57
N THR A 128 16.92 37.93 0.50
CA THR A 128 17.10 38.51 1.85
C THR A 128 18.25 39.52 1.91
N PRO A 129 19.45 39.24 1.37
CA PRO A 129 20.55 40.20 1.37
C PRO A 129 20.29 41.41 0.45
N LEU A 130 19.57 41.21 -0.66
CA LEU A 130 19.12 42.28 -1.57
C LEU A 130 18.11 43.21 -0.92
N GLY A 131 17.13 42.64 -0.20
CA GLY A 131 16.15 43.40 0.57
C GLY A 131 16.80 44.22 1.67
N PHE A 132 17.80 43.64 2.36
CA PHE A 132 18.61 44.36 3.34
C PHE A 132 19.41 45.50 2.72
N LEU A 133 19.92 45.36 1.49
CA LEU A 133 20.57 46.46 0.77
C LEU A 133 19.60 47.58 0.40
N ALA A 134 18.39 47.24 -0.03
CA ALA A 134 17.39 48.20 -0.45
C ALA A 134 16.96 49.15 0.70
N THR A 135 16.92 48.67 1.94
CA THR A 135 16.58 49.51 3.10
C THR A 135 17.61 50.60 3.37
N PHE A 136 18.90 50.38 3.06
CA PHE A 136 19.91 51.43 3.19
C PHE A 136 19.74 52.55 2.17
N PHE A 137 19.31 52.24 0.95
CA PHE A 137 18.98 53.27 -0.05
C PHE A 137 17.74 54.09 0.32
N ALA A 138 16.86 53.55 1.18
CA ALA A 138 15.71 54.25 1.71
C ALA A 138 16.03 55.13 2.93
N LEU A 139 17.26 55.09 3.48
CA LEU A 139 17.64 55.90 4.64
C LEU A 139 17.83 57.38 4.26
N PRO A 140 17.10 58.32 4.89
CA PRO A 140 17.21 59.75 4.62
C PRO A 140 18.62 60.32 4.84
N SER A 141 19.39 59.71 5.76
CA SER A 141 20.75 60.11 6.14
C SER A 141 21.80 59.98 5.03
N LEU A 142 21.49 59.25 3.95
CA LEU A 142 22.36 59.04 2.79
C LEU A 142 21.87 59.76 1.52
N ASN A 143 20.64 60.28 1.56
CA ASN A 143 19.96 60.88 0.41
C ASN A 143 19.84 62.41 0.50
N ASN A 144 20.21 63.01 1.64
CA ASN A 144 20.28 64.47 1.79
C ASN A 144 21.66 65.01 1.39
N PRO A 145 21.75 66.01 0.49
CA PRO A 145 23.00 66.69 0.19
C PRO A 145 23.47 67.46 1.44
N GLY A 146 24.73 67.29 1.83
CA GLY A 146 25.35 68.17 2.83
C GLY A 146 25.55 69.57 2.27
N ASP A 147 25.70 70.58 3.14
CA ASP A 147 25.85 72.03 2.86
C ASP A 147 26.98 72.43 1.88
N ASN A 148 27.71 71.46 1.33
CA ASN A 148 28.88 71.64 0.47
C ASN A 148 28.70 70.95 -0.90
N GLY A 149 27.53 70.39 -1.20
CA GLY A 149 27.26 69.68 -2.47
C GLY A 149 27.99 68.34 -2.65
N LEU A 150 28.79 67.91 -1.67
CA LEU A 150 29.46 66.61 -1.66
C LEU A 150 28.90 65.76 -0.53
N VAL A 151 28.21 64.67 -0.91
CA VAL A 151 27.65 63.68 0.02
C VAL A 151 28.79 62.97 0.76
N GLY A 152 29.10 63.45 1.96
CA GLY A 152 30.14 62.92 2.84
C GLY A 152 29.75 61.61 3.52
N VAL A 153 29.55 60.54 2.74
CA VAL A 153 29.34 59.20 3.31
C VAL A 153 30.65 58.73 3.96
N PRO A 154 30.67 58.30 5.23
CA PRO A 154 31.86 57.73 5.86
C PRO A 154 32.42 56.59 5.00
N LYS A 155 33.73 56.62 4.70
CA LYS A 155 34.36 55.61 3.81
C LYS A 155 34.11 54.18 4.31
N GLY A 156 34.07 53.96 5.63
CA GLY A 156 33.73 52.68 6.23
C GLY A 156 32.32 52.18 5.86
N PHE A 157 31.34 53.09 5.76
CA PHE A 157 29.96 52.76 5.43
C PHE A 157 29.83 52.25 3.98
N LYS A 158 30.49 52.91 3.02
CA LYS A 158 30.51 52.44 1.61
C LYS A 158 31.13 51.05 1.49
N THR A 159 32.23 50.81 2.22
CA THR A 159 32.91 49.52 2.22
C THR A 159 32.04 48.43 2.85
N THR A 160 31.43 48.67 4.00
CA THR A 160 30.55 47.67 4.65
C THR A 160 29.31 47.36 3.81
N MET A 161 28.76 48.34 3.09
CA MET A 161 27.59 48.16 2.24
C MET A 161 27.83 47.19 1.07
N ILE A 162 29.06 47.11 0.58
CA ILE A 162 29.44 46.17 -0.48
C ILE A 162 29.96 44.86 0.12
N VAL A 163 30.74 44.92 1.19
CA VAL A 163 31.40 43.75 1.79
C VAL A 163 30.41 42.82 2.48
N ILE A 164 29.42 43.34 3.21
CA ILE A 164 28.45 42.50 3.97
C ILE A 164 27.59 41.63 3.04
N PRO A 165 26.97 42.15 1.96
CA PRO A 165 26.23 41.34 1.02
C PRO A 165 27.12 40.36 0.27
N LEU A 166 28.32 40.78 -0.14
CA LEU A 166 29.26 39.93 -0.89
C LEU A 166 29.75 38.76 -0.03
N LEU A 167 29.99 38.99 1.27
CA LEU A 167 30.29 37.95 2.23
C LEU A 167 29.08 37.04 2.49
N THR A 168 27.87 37.60 2.54
CA THR A 168 26.64 36.82 2.72
C THR A 168 26.38 35.90 1.51
N TYR A 169 26.64 36.36 0.28
CA TYR A 169 26.58 35.53 -0.92
C TYR A 169 27.68 34.47 -0.95
N LEU A 170 28.90 34.81 -0.53
CA LEU A 170 30.00 33.84 -0.40
C LEU A 170 29.66 32.72 0.58
N VAL A 171 29.17 33.06 1.77
CA VAL A 171 28.76 32.08 2.78
C VAL A 171 27.58 31.25 2.27
N SER A 172 26.61 31.87 1.62
CA SER A 172 25.46 31.17 1.03
C SER A 172 25.87 30.20 -0.08
N LEU A 173 26.77 30.62 -0.97
CA LEU A 173 27.32 29.77 -2.02
C LEU A 173 28.18 28.65 -1.46
N ALA A 174 28.99 28.92 -0.44
CA ALA A 174 29.77 27.91 0.26
C ALA A 174 28.85 26.87 0.91
N PHE A 175 27.75 27.30 1.52
CA PHE A 175 26.74 26.42 2.12
C PHE A 175 26.05 25.57 1.04
N VAL A 176 25.60 26.16 -0.06
CA VAL A 176 25.01 25.41 -1.19
C VAL A 176 26.01 24.41 -1.77
N TRP A 177 27.28 24.81 -1.93
CA TRP A 177 28.34 23.95 -2.43
C TRP A 177 28.63 22.79 -1.47
N TYR A 178 28.72 23.07 -0.17
CA TYR A 178 28.90 22.07 0.89
C TYR A 178 27.76 21.05 0.93
N PHE A 179 26.50 21.51 0.92
CA PHE A 179 25.33 20.63 0.88
C PHE A 179 25.24 19.84 -0.43
N ARG A 180 25.70 20.41 -1.55
CA ARG A 180 25.78 19.68 -2.82
C ARG A 180 26.90 18.62 -2.79
N HIS A 181 28.04 18.93 -2.17
CA HIS A 181 29.15 18.02 -2.01
C HIS A 181 28.77 16.82 -1.13
N ILE A 182 28.16 17.05 0.03
CA ILE A 182 27.64 15.98 0.90
C ILE A 182 26.64 15.09 0.16
N ARG A 183 25.72 15.68 -0.62
CA ARG A 183 24.74 14.91 -1.41
C ARG A 183 25.37 14.09 -2.54
N ARG A 184 26.50 14.52 -3.10
CA ARG A 184 27.27 13.75 -4.09
C ARG A 184 28.00 12.59 -3.42
N VAL A 185 28.66 12.85 -2.30
CA VAL A 185 29.38 11.83 -1.52
C VAL A 185 28.41 10.75 -1.01
N LYS A 186 27.26 11.12 -0.45
CA LYS A 186 26.23 10.15 -0.02
C LYS A 186 25.72 9.27 -1.17
N ARG A 187 25.60 9.81 -2.39
CA ARG A 187 25.23 9.03 -3.58
C ARG A 187 26.32 8.04 -3.97
N ALA A 188 27.57 8.48 -4.03
CA ALA A 188 28.71 7.62 -4.34
C ALA A 188 28.88 6.50 -3.31
N ILE A 189 28.73 6.79 -2.01
CA ILE A 189 28.79 5.78 -0.94
C ILE A 189 27.66 4.74 -1.10
N ARG A 190 26.44 5.16 -1.47
CA ARG A 190 25.32 4.25 -1.67
C ARG A 190 25.56 3.31 -2.87
N GLU A 191 26.13 3.82 -3.96
CA GLU A 191 26.48 2.99 -5.13
C GLU A 191 27.61 2.00 -4.82
N LEU A 192 28.62 2.42 -4.05
CA LEU A 192 29.69 1.53 -3.60
C LEU A 192 29.17 0.45 -2.64
N ALA A 193 28.27 0.80 -1.71
CA ALA A 193 27.67 -0.17 -0.79
C ALA A 193 26.87 -1.26 -1.53
N VAL A 194 26.08 -0.88 -2.55
CA VAL A 194 25.34 -1.85 -3.39
C VAL A 194 26.28 -2.78 -4.16
N MET A 195 27.37 -2.23 -4.72
CA MET A 195 28.40 -3.03 -5.39
C MET A 195 29.05 -4.03 -4.43
N THR A 196 29.38 -3.61 -3.19
CA THR A 196 30.00 -4.52 -2.21
C THR A 196 29.10 -5.67 -1.80
N VAL A 197 27.79 -5.44 -1.64
CA VAL A 197 26.81 -6.50 -1.32
C VAL A 197 26.68 -7.48 -2.47
N TRP A 198 26.58 -6.97 -3.71
CA TRP A 198 26.48 -7.82 -4.89
C TRP A 198 27.74 -8.68 -5.08
N THR A 199 28.93 -8.11 -4.87
CA THR A 199 30.19 -8.87 -4.91
C THR A 199 30.27 -9.96 -3.84
N TRP A 200 29.74 -9.71 -2.64
CA TRP A 200 29.74 -10.67 -1.54
C TRP A 200 28.82 -11.86 -1.85
N GLU A 201 27.62 -11.60 -2.37
CA GLU A 201 26.69 -12.66 -2.82
C GLU A 201 27.26 -13.48 -3.98
N THR A 202 27.92 -12.85 -4.95
CA THR A 202 28.57 -13.59 -6.05
C THR A 202 29.75 -14.45 -5.58
N LEU A 203 30.56 -13.96 -4.63
CA LEU A 203 31.67 -14.73 -4.05
C LEU A 203 31.16 -15.91 -3.22
N LYS A 204 30.10 -15.71 -2.43
CA LYS A 204 29.47 -16.77 -1.64
C LYS A 204 28.90 -17.87 -2.53
N ASN A 205 28.26 -17.51 -3.64
CA ASN A 205 27.71 -18.48 -4.58
C ASN A 205 28.79 -19.23 -5.37
N HIS A 206 29.97 -18.64 -5.58
CA HIS A 206 31.08 -19.31 -6.26
C HIS A 206 31.90 -20.22 -5.32
N PHE A 207 32.00 -19.89 -4.03
CA PHE A 207 32.79 -20.65 -3.04
C PHE A 207 31.97 -21.63 -2.19
N SER A 208 30.65 -21.73 -2.39
CA SER A 208 29.83 -22.73 -1.71
C SER A 208 29.54 -23.90 -2.66
N PRO A 209 30.44 -24.90 -2.79
CA PRO A 209 30.13 -26.11 -3.52
C PRO A 209 28.97 -26.81 -2.80
N THR A 210 27.93 -27.09 -3.59
CA THR A 210 26.74 -27.85 -3.24
C THR A 210 27.07 -29.08 -2.39
N MET A 211 26.89 -28.97 -1.07
CA MET A 211 26.74 -30.11 -0.17
C MET A 211 25.28 -30.58 -0.22
N ASP A 212 24.83 -31.06 -1.37
CA ASP A 212 23.51 -31.73 -1.46
C ASP A 212 23.56 -32.91 -2.44
N GLY A 213 24.50 -33.83 -2.18
CA GLY A 213 24.68 -35.06 -2.95
C GLY A 213 24.78 -36.33 -2.11
N ARG A 214 24.39 -36.29 -0.83
CA ARG A 214 24.52 -37.45 0.09
C ARG A 214 23.23 -37.83 0.84
N ARG A 215 22.09 -37.80 0.14
CA ARG A 215 20.85 -38.49 0.55
C ARG A 215 20.14 -39.17 -0.61
N GLN A 216 20.89 -39.92 -1.41
CA GLN A 216 20.33 -41.05 -2.16
C GLN A 216 21.38 -42.14 -2.05
N LEU A 217 21.11 -43.15 -1.22
CA LEU A 217 21.76 -44.47 -1.08
C LEU A 217 21.69 -44.92 0.41
N SER A 218 20.48 -45.04 0.95
CA SER A 218 20.22 -45.86 2.15
C SER A 218 18.76 -46.34 2.11
N GLY A 219 18.49 -47.24 1.17
CA GLY A 219 17.16 -47.79 0.95
C GLY A 219 17.22 -49.00 0.05
N PHE A 220 18.17 -49.89 0.29
CA PHE A 220 18.17 -51.25 -0.28
C PHE A 220 19.08 -52.15 0.55
N ASN A 221 18.48 -52.86 1.51
CA ASN A 221 18.82 -54.21 1.97
C ASN A 221 18.27 -54.44 3.39
N GLY A 222 17.41 -55.46 3.52
CA GLY A 222 16.81 -55.91 4.77
C GLY A 222 15.34 -56.21 4.60
#